data_AF-A0A1N6PSJ3-F1
#
_entry.id   AF-A0A1N6PSJ3-F1
#
_cell.length_a   1.000
_cell.length_b   1.000
_cell.length_c   1.000
_cell.angle_alpha   90.00
_cell.angle_beta   90.00
_cell.angle_gamma   90.00
#
_symmetry.space_group_name_H-M   'P 1'
#
loop_
_entity.id
_entity.type
_entity.pdbx_description
1 polymer ?
#
loop_
_entity_poly.entity_id
_entity_poly.type
_entity_poly.pdbx_seq_one_letter_code
_entity_poly.pdbx_strand_id
1 'polypeptide(L)'
;MLNIPEGSEVNLWFEDDLFCKVNMWFCLSILPENKNLTIYRILPKADEKDHWKGFSASTNSNLEKSFSSKILFDKNDIDLGIDLWKAYQENNKELLSKLSENQSICFPFLKDVIHAYLTINPENFIKNLIENGTTDFNEIFEKFRDELGILGFGDLQVKVIYDKISAVK
;
A
#
# COMPACT_ATOMS: atom_id res chain seq x y z
N MET A 1 15.39 -9.11 -15.59
CA MET A 1 15.97 -8.98 -14.24
C MET A 1 16.54 -7.57 -14.11
N LEU A 2 16.37 -6.91 -12.96
CA LEU A 2 16.85 -5.54 -12.78
C LEU A 2 18.38 -5.48 -12.79
N ASN A 3 18.97 -4.63 -13.63
CA ASN A 3 20.41 -4.42 -13.72
C ASN A 3 20.89 -3.41 -12.66
N ILE A 4 20.81 -3.78 -11.38
CA ILE A 4 21.31 -2.97 -10.26
C ILE A 4 22.80 -3.27 -10.01
N PRO A 5 23.71 -2.30 -9.90
CA PRO A 5 25.13 -2.58 -9.63
C PRO A 5 25.37 -3.32 -8.30
N GLU A 6 26.46 -4.09 -8.22
CA GLU A 6 26.90 -4.75 -6.98
C GLU A 6 27.12 -3.72 -5.86
N GLY A 7 26.73 -4.03 -4.62
CA GLY A 7 26.94 -3.12 -3.49
C GLY A 7 26.00 -1.91 -3.45
N SER A 8 25.00 -1.83 -4.32
CA SER A 8 24.10 -0.67 -4.39
C SER A 8 23.16 -0.57 -3.19
N GLU A 9 22.85 0.67 -2.84
CA GLU A 9 21.74 0.99 -1.95
C GLU A 9 20.44 1.13 -2.75
N VAL A 10 19.38 0.44 -2.32
CA VAL A 10 18.04 0.50 -2.91
C VAL A 10 17.09 1.12 -1.89
N ASN A 11 16.51 2.26 -2.24
CA ASN A 11 15.58 3.00 -1.37
C ASN A 11 14.15 2.85 -1.91
N LEU A 12 13.31 2.13 -1.17
CA LEU A 12 11.93 1.85 -1.53
C LEU A 12 11.00 2.89 -0.86
N TRP A 13 10.51 3.82 -1.67
CA TRP A 13 9.58 4.88 -1.26
C TRP A 13 8.14 4.39 -1.40
N PHE A 14 7.63 3.72 -0.38
CA PHE A 14 6.26 3.18 -0.34
C PHE A 14 5.56 3.55 0.95
N GLU A 15 4.28 3.89 0.82
CA GLU A 15 3.41 4.32 1.91
C GLU A 15 2.83 3.10 2.64
N ASP A 16 1.85 3.34 3.53
CA ASP A 16 1.29 2.32 4.40
C ASP A 16 -0.03 1.71 3.92
N ASP A 17 -0.59 2.19 2.82
CA ASP A 17 -1.79 1.61 2.22
C ASP A 17 -1.50 0.27 1.51
N LEU A 18 -2.57 -0.48 1.23
CA LEU A 18 -2.50 -1.78 0.54
C LEU A 18 -1.81 -1.70 -0.83
N PHE A 19 -2.15 -0.71 -1.64
CA PHE A 19 -1.63 -0.58 -3.00
C PHE A 19 -0.11 -0.36 -2.99
N CYS A 20 0.39 0.51 -2.12
CA CYS A 20 1.81 0.72 -1.89
C CYS A 20 2.50 -0.55 -1.37
N LYS A 21 1.91 -1.27 -0.41
CA LYS A 21 2.49 -2.51 0.13
C LYS A 21 2.59 -3.60 -0.94
N VAL A 22 1.54 -3.82 -1.73
CA VAL A 22 1.56 -4.82 -2.82
C VAL A 22 2.67 -4.53 -3.83
N ASN A 23 2.82 -3.27 -4.24
CA ASN A 23 3.89 -2.87 -5.15
C ASN A 23 5.29 -3.02 -4.53
N MET A 24 5.43 -2.75 -3.23
CA MET A 24 6.67 -2.98 -2.49
C MET A 24 7.03 -4.47 -2.45
N TRP A 25 6.07 -5.35 -2.16
CA TRP A 25 6.28 -6.80 -2.15
C TRP A 25 6.73 -7.31 -3.52
N PHE A 26 6.08 -6.81 -4.59
CA PHE A 26 6.51 -7.10 -5.95
C PHE A 26 7.95 -6.64 -6.19
N CYS A 27 8.31 -5.41 -5.79
CA CYS A 27 9.68 -4.91 -5.93
C CYS A 27 10.68 -5.82 -5.21
N LEU A 28 10.41 -6.19 -3.95
CA LEU A 28 11.25 -7.13 -3.20
C LEU A 28 11.42 -8.47 -3.93
N SER A 29 10.37 -8.99 -4.56
CA SER A 29 10.38 -10.26 -5.30
C SER A 29 11.22 -10.27 -6.59
N ILE A 30 11.55 -9.09 -7.13
CA ILE A 30 12.31 -8.97 -8.38
C ILE A 30 13.73 -8.42 -8.19
N LEU A 31 14.12 -8.10 -6.96
CA LEU A 31 15.48 -7.69 -6.63
C LEU A 31 16.46 -8.87 -6.81
N PRO A 32 17.67 -8.62 -7.33
CA PRO A 32 18.64 -9.69 -7.57
C PRO A 32 19.24 -10.22 -6.25
N GLU A 33 19.01 -11.50 -5.95
CA GLU A 33 19.56 -12.17 -4.75
C GLU A 33 21.08 -12.39 -4.81
N ASN A 34 21.66 -12.42 -6.00
CA ASN A 34 23.07 -12.69 -6.22
C ASN A 34 23.97 -11.45 -6.05
N LYS A 35 23.42 -10.34 -5.54
CA LYS A 35 24.11 -9.08 -5.33
C LYS A 35 24.00 -8.66 -3.89
N ASN A 36 25.07 -8.08 -3.34
CA ASN A 36 25.09 -7.52 -2.01
C ASN A 36 24.37 -6.15 -1.98
N LEU A 37 23.05 -6.16 -2.04
CA LEU A 37 22.23 -4.96 -1.98
C LEU A 37 21.91 -4.58 -0.53
N THR A 38 21.96 -3.27 -0.24
CA THR A 38 21.40 -2.73 1.01
C THR A 38 20.05 -2.10 0.71
N ILE A 39 18.98 -2.66 1.28
CA ILE A 39 17.60 -2.28 0.93
C ILE A 39 16.98 -1.52 2.09
N TYR A 40 16.41 -0.36 1.82
CA TYR A 40 15.76 0.48 2.81
C TYR A 40 14.29 0.74 2.48
N ARG A 41 13.44 0.75 3.51
CA ARG A 41 12.09 1.32 3.44
C ARG A 41 12.12 2.79 3.83
N ILE A 42 11.42 3.62 3.07
CA ILE A 42 11.21 5.03 3.40
C ILE A 42 9.72 5.29 3.54
N LEU A 43 9.34 5.86 4.68
CA LEU A 43 7.96 6.21 5.03
C LEU A 43 7.76 7.72 5.06
N PRO A 44 6.58 8.23 4.70
CA PRO A 44 6.26 9.65 4.85
C PRO A 44 6.28 10.04 6.33
N LYS A 45 6.80 11.23 6.63
CA LYS A 45 6.61 11.87 7.95
C LYS A 45 5.20 12.47 7.97
N ALA A 46 4.23 11.70 8.45
CA ALA A 46 2.85 12.13 8.59
C ALA A 46 2.53 12.52 10.04
N ASP A 47 1.69 13.55 10.20
CA ASP A 47 0.96 13.79 11.45
C ASP A 47 -0.20 12.78 11.55
N GLU A 48 -0.55 12.32 12.76
CA GLU A 48 -1.54 11.25 13.00
C GLU A 48 -2.90 11.46 12.29
N LYS A 49 -3.29 12.71 12.01
CA LYS A 49 -4.57 13.05 11.38
C LYS A 49 -4.62 12.77 9.87
N ASP A 50 -3.46 12.60 9.22
CA ASP A 50 -3.33 12.61 7.76
C ASP A 50 -2.53 11.40 7.23
N HIS A 51 -2.52 10.28 7.97
CA HIS A 51 -1.69 9.11 7.68
C HIS A 51 -1.78 8.61 6.23
N TRP A 52 -2.97 8.61 5.64
CA TRP A 52 -3.22 8.11 4.27
C TRP A 52 -2.96 9.12 3.14
N LYS A 53 -2.52 10.35 3.44
CA LYS A 53 -2.16 11.33 2.40
C LYS A 53 -0.76 11.10 1.81
N GLY A 54 0.08 10.36 2.53
CA GLY A 54 1.33 9.88 1.99
C GLY A 54 2.37 10.98 1.67
N PHE A 55 3.20 10.72 0.67
CA PHE A 55 4.23 11.64 0.20
C PHE A 55 3.66 12.86 -0.54
N SER A 56 2.44 12.77 -1.07
CA SER A 56 1.81 13.85 -1.85
C SER A 56 1.65 15.16 -1.06
N ALA A 57 1.50 15.05 0.27
CA ALA A 57 1.39 16.19 1.18
C ALA A 57 2.72 16.60 1.84
N SER A 58 3.84 15.95 1.48
CA SER A 58 5.13 16.20 2.13
C SER A 58 5.82 17.46 1.60
N THR A 59 6.30 18.30 2.53
CA THR A 59 7.25 19.37 2.19
C THR A 59 8.65 18.82 1.93
N ASN A 60 9.52 19.57 1.26
CA ASN A 60 10.92 19.18 1.06
C ASN A 60 11.63 18.80 2.37
N SER A 61 11.39 19.55 3.45
CA SER A 61 11.95 19.24 4.77
C SER A 61 11.44 17.90 5.32
N ASN A 62 10.17 17.55 5.08
CA ASN A 62 9.63 16.25 5.49
C ASN A 62 10.21 15.11 4.66
N LEU A 63 10.43 15.31 3.35
CA LEU A 63 11.09 14.30 2.49
C LEU A 63 12.53 14.03 2.92
N GLU A 64 13.30 15.08 3.25
CA GLU A 64 14.66 14.94 3.78
C GLU A 64 14.68 14.18 5.12
N LYS A 65 13.72 14.47 6.01
CA LYS A 65 13.55 13.75 7.27
C LYS A 65 13.16 12.29 7.06
N SER A 66 12.24 12.02 6.13
CA SER A 66 11.85 10.65 5.73
C SER A 66 13.05 9.86 5.25
N PHE A 67 13.84 10.42 4.33
CA PHE A 67 15.06 9.78 3.83
C PHE A 67 16.08 9.52 4.95
N SER A 68 16.26 10.49 5.85
CA SER A 68 17.16 10.36 6.99
C SER A 68 16.71 9.31 8.01
N SER A 69 15.40 9.00 8.07
CA SER A 69 14.82 7.97 8.94
C SER A 69 14.47 6.67 8.21
N LYS A 70 15.19 6.36 7.12
CA LYS A 70 15.02 5.12 6.37
C LYS A 70 15.28 3.88 7.24
N ILE A 71 14.51 2.83 7.03
CA ILE A 71 14.51 1.60 7.81
C ILE A 71 15.19 0.51 7.00
N LEU A 72 16.22 -0.14 7.56
CA LEU A 72 16.93 -1.22 6.88
C LEU A 72 16.06 -2.49 6.86
N PHE A 73 15.85 -3.07 5.68
CA PHE A 73 15.28 -4.41 5.56
C PHE A 73 16.31 -5.45 5.99
N ASP A 74 15.93 -6.35 6.89
CA ASP A 74 16.70 -7.56 7.14
C ASP A 74 16.26 -8.71 6.21
N LYS A 75 16.91 -9.87 6.34
CA LYS A 75 16.60 -11.04 5.50
C LYS A 75 15.17 -11.56 5.74
N ASN A 76 14.69 -11.54 6.98
CA ASN A 76 13.34 -12.00 7.33
C ASN A 76 12.28 -11.07 6.75
N ASP A 77 12.53 -9.76 6.77
CA ASP A 77 11.64 -8.77 6.16
C ASP A 77 11.53 -8.98 4.65
N ILE A 78 12.67 -9.22 3.98
CA ILE A 78 12.70 -9.49 2.54
C ILE A 78 11.92 -10.79 2.23
N ASP A 79 12.17 -11.86 2.99
CA ASP A 79 11.48 -13.14 2.80
C ASP A 79 9.98 -13.03 3.05
N LEU A 80 9.58 -12.31 4.10
CA LEU A 80 8.18 -12.00 4.37
C LEU A 80 7.53 -11.26 3.20
N GLY A 81 8.20 -10.23 2.65
CA GLY A 81 7.71 -9.50 1.48
C GLY A 81 7.54 -10.37 0.24
N ILE A 82 8.50 -11.27 -0.02
CA ILE A 82 8.44 -12.23 -1.13
C ILE A 82 7.26 -13.20 -0.95
N ASP A 83 7.05 -13.73 0.24
CA ASP A 83 5.97 -14.67 0.50
C ASP A 83 4.59 -13.99 0.50
N LEU A 84 4.50 -12.74 0.97
CA LEU A 84 3.30 -11.91 0.82
C LEU A 84 2.95 -11.68 -0.65
N TRP A 85 3.95 -11.40 -1.50
CA TRP A 85 3.75 -11.27 -2.94
C TRP A 85 3.20 -12.55 -3.56
N LYS A 86 3.82 -13.71 -3.30
CA LYS A 86 3.35 -15.00 -3.81
C LYS A 86 1.91 -15.28 -3.37
N ALA A 87 1.62 -15.13 -2.08
CA ALA A 87 0.28 -15.34 -1.53
C ALA A 87 -0.76 -14.41 -2.16
N TYR A 88 -0.39 -13.15 -2.42
CA TYR A 88 -1.23 -12.18 -3.12
C TYR A 88 -1.51 -12.60 -4.57
N GLN A 89 -0.49 -13.00 -5.32
CA GLN A 89 -0.64 -13.47 -6.71
C GLN A 89 -1.55 -14.70 -6.82
N GLU A 90 -1.47 -15.61 -5.87
CA GLU A 90 -2.30 -16.82 -5.80
C GLU A 90 -3.70 -16.56 -5.24
N ASN A 91 -3.99 -15.33 -4.81
CA ASN A 91 -5.19 -14.97 -4.06
C ASN A 91 -5.41 -15.87 -2.83
N ASN A 92 -4.31 -16.28 -2.18
CA ASN A 92 -4.30 -17.18 -1.03
C ASN A 92 -4.59 -16.39 0.26
N LYS A 93 -5.87 -16.19 0.54
CA LYS A 93 -6.37 -15.39 1.67
C LYS A 93 -5.94 -15.92 3.04
N GLU A 94 -5.91 -17.24 3.19
CA GLU A 94 -5.50 -17.88 4.44
C GLU A 94 -4.02 -17.62 4.73
N LEU A 95 -3.17 -17.79 3.70
CA LEU A 95 -1.75 -17.54 3.83
C LEU A 95 -1.45 -16.05 4.06
N LEU A 96 -2.13 -15.13 3.37
CA LEU A 96 -2.00 -13.69 3.63
C LEU A 96 -2.34 -13.35 5.09
N SER A 97 -3.46 -13.87 5.59
CA SER A 97 -3.87 -13.67 6.98
C SER A 97 -2.79 -14.17 7.95
N LYS A 98 -2.28 -15.39 7.74
CA LYS A 98 -1.20 -15.97 8.56
C LYS A 98 0.09 -15.15 8.51
N LEU A 99 0.52 -14.74 7.31
CA LEU A 99 1.74 -13.93 7.13
C LEU A 99 1.60 -12.56 7.80
N SER A 100 0.40 -12.00 7.83
CA SER A 100 0.13 -10.69 8.41
C SER A 100 0.32 -10.60 9.94
N GLU A 101 0.40 -11.74 10.62
CA GLU A 101 0.69 -11.81 12.06
C GLU A 101 2.19 -11.60 12.38
N ASN A 102 3.07 -11.64 11.37
CA ASN A 102 4.49 -11.35 11.57
C ASN A 102 4.70 -9.87 11.87
N GLN A 103 5.40 -9.58 12.96
CA GLN A 103 5.77 -8.22 13.32
C GLN A 103 7.05 -7.81 12.62
N SER A 104 7.01 -6.69 11.92
CA SER A 104 8.17 -6.10 11.26
C SER A 104 8.05 -4.59 11.24
N ILE A 105 9.14 -3.91 11.59
CA ILE A 105 9.25 -2.45 11.46
C ILE A 105 9.24 -2.01 10.00
N CYS A 106 9.59 -2.90 9.07
CA CYS A 106 9.49 -2.69 7.63
C CYS A 106 8.06 -2.92 7.10
N PHE A 107 7.13 -3.44 7.91
CA PHE A 107 5.71 -3.59 7.54
C PHE A 107 4.73 -3.15 8.65
N PRO A 108 4.76 -1.90 9.14
CA PRO A 108 3.67 -1.32 9.94
C PRO A 108 2.30 -1.57 9.34
N PHE A 109 1.30 -1.77 10.21
CA PHE A 109 -0.10 -2.00 9.88
C PHE A 109 -0.37 -3.16 8.92
N LEU A 110 0.58 -4.11 8.78
CA LEU A 110 0.42 -5.24 7.84
C LEU A 110 -0.87 -6.02 8.11
N LYS A 111 -1.15 -6.32 9.39
CA LYS A 111 -2.39 -6.99 9.81
C LYS A 111 -3.64 -6.20 9.43
N ASP A 112 -3.65 -4.90 9.68
CA ASP A 112 -4.80 -4.03 9.40
C ASP A 112 -5.06 -3.94 7.90
N VAL A 113 -3.99 -3.80 7.10
CA VAL A 113 -4.06 -3.69 5.64
C VAL A 113 -4.51 -5.00 5.00
N ILE A 114 -4.00 -6.14 5.47
CA ILE A 114 -4.49 -7.45 5.02
C ILE A 114 -5.93 -7.68 5.46
N HIS A 115 -6.29 -7.30 6.68
CA HIS A 115 -7.68 -7.38 7.14
C HIS A 115 -8.62 -6.56 6.23
N ALA A 116 -8.26 -5.30 5.95
CA ALA A 116 -8.99 -4.42 5.04
C ALA A 116 -9.14 -5.03 3.64
N TYR A 117 -8.06 -5.59 3.07
CA TYR A 117 -8.11 -6.30 1.79
C TYR A 117 -9.12 -7.46 1.77
N LEU A 118 -9.24 -8.17 2.89
CA LEU A 118 -10.09 -9.36 3.00
C LEU A 118 -11.56 -9.04 3.30
N THR A 119 -11.85 -7.91 3.95
CA THR A 119 -13.20 -7.61 4.45
C THR A 119 -13.91 -6.49 3.70
N ILE A 120 -13.19 -5.51 3.17
CA ILE A 120 -13.79 -4.33 2.55
C ILE A 120 -14.19 -4.64 1.11
N ASN A 121 -15.43 -4.29 0.76
CA ASN A 121 -15.89 -4.29 -0.62
C ASN A 121 -16.12 -2.83 -1.08
N PRO A 122 -15.19 -2.26 -1.87
CA PRO A 122 -15.30 -0.91 -2.42
C PRO A 122 -16.59 -0.67 -3.22
N GLU A 123 -17.10 -1.69 -3.94
CA GLU A 123 -18.32 -1.53 -4.74
C GLU A 123 -19.53 -1.30 -3.84
N ASN A 124 -19.64 -2.06 -2.74
CA ASN A 124 -20.73 -1.91 -1.78
C ASN A 124 -20.68 -0.53 -1.09
N PHE A 125 -19.49 -0.04 -0.76
CA PHE A 125 -19.33 1.28 -0.16
C PHE A 125 -19.86 2.39 -1.09
N ILE A 126 -19.42 2.41 -2.34
CA ILE A 126 -19.86 3.41 -3.33
C ILE A 126 -21.35 3.27 -3.61
N LYS A 127 -21.86 2.05 -3.74
CA LYS A 127 -23.29 1.80 -3.94
C LYS A 127 -24.13 2.37 -2.80
N ASN A 128 -23.74 2.15 -1.55
CA ASN A 128 -24.45 2.68 -0.39
C ASN A 128 -24.47 4.21 -0.37
N LEU A 129 -23.38 4.88 -0.76
CA LEU A 129 -23.35 6.34 -0.86
C LEU A 129 -24.34 6.87 -1.91
N ILE A 130 -24.40 6.22 -3.07
CA ILE A 130 -25.33 6.56 -4.15
C ILE A 130 -26.79 6.37 -3.70
N GLU A 131 -27.10 5.23 -3.06
CA GLU A 131 -28.44 4.94 -2.55
C GLU A 131 -28.89 5.92 -1.46
N ASN A 132 -27.94 6.46 -0.68
CA ASN A 132 -28.18 7.50 0.33
C ASN A 132 -28.14 8.93 -0.24
N GLY A 133 -28.06 9.10 -1.56
CA GLY A 133 -28.20 10.38 -2.26
C GLY A 133 -26.90 11.12 -2.58
N THR A 134 -25.74 10.59 -2.20
CA THR A 134 -24.44 11.14 -2.63
C THR A 134 -24.13 10.66 -4.04
N THR A 135 -24.29 11.52 -5.04
CA THR A 135 -24.15 11.12 -6.47
C THR A 135 -23.00 11.81 -7.20
N ASP A 136 -22.48 12.92 -6.66
CA ASP A 136 -21.30 13.59 -7.20
C ASP A 136 -20.05 12.74 -6.96
N PHE A 137 -19.26 12.56 -8.01
CA PHE A 137 -18.08 11.70 -7.94
C PHE A 137 -17.01 12.26 -6.99
N ASN A 138 -16.81 13.58 -6.94
CA ASN A 138 -15.77 14.15 -6.08
C ASN A 138 -16.14 13.97 -4.61
N GLU A 139 -17.41 14.18 -4.25
CA GLU A 139 -17.88 13.93 -2.88
C GLU A 139 -17.76 12.44 -2.49
N ILE A 140 -18.07 11.52 -3.40
CA ILE A 140 -17.86 10.07 -3.18
C ILE A 140 -16.38 9.76 -2.98
N PHE A 141 -15.51 10.33 -3.81
CA PHE A 141 -14.08 10.07 -3.73
C PHE A 141 -13.44 10.65 -2.46
N GLU A 142 -13.89 11.82 -2.01
CA GLU A 142 -13.49 12.38 -0.71
C GLU A 142 -13.87 11.43 0.43
N LYS A 143 -15.13 10.99 0.50
CA LYS A 143 -15.59 10.00 1.50
C LYS A 143 -14.82 8.68 1.40
N PHE A 144 -14.56 8.20 0.17
CA PHE A 144 -13.80 6.99 -0.07
C PHE A 144 -12.38 7.11 0.49
N ARG A 145 -11.71 8.24 0.26
CA ARG A 145 -10.35 8.46 0.78
C ARG A 145 -10.35 8.52 2.30
N ASP A 146 -11.32 9.19 2.90
CA ASP A 146 -11.39 9.37 4.34
C ASP A 146 -11.69 8.05 5.08
N GLU A 147 -12.58 7.22 4.54
CA GLU A 147 -13.02 5.98 5.20
C GLU A 147 -12.23 4.75 4.74
N LEU A 148 -11.85 4.68 3.46
CA LEU A 148 -11.19 3.52 2.83
C LEU A 148 -9.77 3.82 2.34
N GLY A 149 -9.13 4.90 2.83
CA GLY A 149 -7.77 5.29 2.47
C GLY A 149 -6.72 4.18 2.66
N ILE A 150 -6.96 3.24 3.59
CA ILE A 150 -6.13 2.05 3.83
C ILE A 150 -5.95 1.16 2.58
N LEU A 151 -6.87 1.23 1.61
CA LEU A 151 -6.78 0.48 0.36
C LEU A 151 -5.87 1.13 -0.68
N GLY A 152 -5.60 2.43 -0.58
CA GLY A 152 -4.68 3.15 -1.47
C GLY A 152 -5.19 3.36 -2.90
N PHE A 153 -6.50 3.41 -3.12
CA PHE A 153 -7.05 3.62 -4.47
C PHE A 153 -6.96 5.08 -4.89
N GLY A 154 -6.46 5.30 -6.11
CA GLY A 154 -6.51 6.59 -6.79
C GLY A 154 -7.90 6.92 -7.35
N ASP A 155 -8.10 8.19 -7.71
CA ASP A 155 -9.35 8.70 -8.28
C ASP A 155 -9.81 7.91 -9.52
N LEU A 156 -8.91 7.60 -10.45
CA LEU A 156 -9.23 6.82 -11.64
C LEU A 156 -9.72 5.40 -11.31
N GLN A 157 -9.13 4.76 -10.29
CA GLN A 157 -9.56 3.42 -9.87
C GLN A 157 -10.95 3.46 -9.24
N VAL A 158 -11.21 4.44 -8.37
CA VAL A 158 -12.53 4.66 -7.77
C VAL A 158 -13.55 5.04 -8.84
N LYS A 159 -13.16 5.83 -9.84
CA LYS A 159 -14.02 6.25 -10.95
C LYS A 159 -14.51 5.07 -11.79
N VAL A 160 -13.65 4.10 -12.09
CA VAL A 160 -14.04 2.86 -12.79
C VAL A 160 -15.13 2.11 -12.02
N ILE A 161 -15.00 2.00 -10.70
CA ILE A 161 -16.00 1.32 -9.86
C ILE A 161 -17.30 2.12 -9.83
N TYR A 162 -17.21 3.44 -9.64
CA TYR A 162 -18.36 4.34 -9.63
C TYR A 162 -19.15 4.28 -10.96
N ASP A 163 -18.47 4.32 -12.10
CA ASP A 163 -19.11 4.31 -13.42
C ASP A 163 -19.80 2.96 -13.67
N LYS A 164 -19.17 1.85 -13.26
CA LYS A 164 -19.78 0.51 -13.31
C LYS A 164 -21.09 0.45 -12.51
N ILE A 165 -21.11 1.00 -11.29
CA ILE A 165 -22.31 1.00 -10.44
C ILE A 165 -23.39 1.93 -11.01
N SER A 166 -22.99 3.11 -11.47
CA SER A 166 -23.90 4.13 -11.99
C SER A 166 -24.56 3.75 -13.32
N ALA A 167 -23.93 2.86 -14.09
CA ALA A 167 -24.46 2.34 -15.35
C ALA A 167 -25.57 1.30 -15.19
N VAL A 168 -25.75 0.71 -14.00
CA VAL A 168 -26.76 -0.34 -13.71
C VAL A 168 -28.09 0.29 -13.26
N LYS A 169 -28.52 1.38 -13.92
CA LYS A 169 -29.85 1.98 -13.69
C LYS A 169 -30.94 1.31 -14.52
#